data_AF-A0A7W1Z6M3-F1
#
_entry.id   AF-A0A7W1Z6M3-F1
#
_cell.length_a   1.000
_cell.length_b   1.000
_cell.length_c   1.000
_cell.angle_alpha   90.00
_cell.angle_beta   90.00
_cell.angle_gamma   90.00
#
_symmetry.space_group_name_H-M   'P 1'
#
loop_
_entity.id
_entity.type
_entity.pdbx_description
1 polymer ?
#
loop_
_entity_poly.entity_id
_entity_poly.type
_entity_poly.pdbx_seq_one_letter_code
_entity_poly.pdbx_strand_id
1 'polypeptide(L)' 'MNYTVRLMQQSDVDAAAASLAKAFMNDPLQNYTFPDEQERKERSPAHFKAGVEYGMKF' A
#
# COMPACT_ATOMS: atom_id res chain seq x y z
N MET A 1 21.39 -10.43 -0.81
CA MET A 1 20.99 -9.13 -0.21
C MET A 1 20.68 -9.37 1.25
N ASN A 2 21.23 -8.57 2.16
CA ASN A 2 20.82 -8.59 3.57
C ASN A 2 19.80 -7.47 3.78
N TYR A 3 18.63 -7.82 4.28
CA TYR A 3 17.61 -6.86 4.67
C TYR A 3 17.54 -6.79 6.19
N THR A 4 17.43 -5.59 6.72
CA THR A 4 17.13 -5.37 8.15
C THR A 4 15.63 -5.20 8.28
N VAL A 5 15.00 -6.02 9.11
CA VAL A 5 13.59 -5.89 9.48
C VAL A 5 13.51 -5.14 10.81
N ARG A 6 12.65 -4.12 10.88
CA ARG A 6 12.38 -3.34 12.10
C ARG A 6 10.89 -3.08 12.23
N LEU A 7 10.46 -2.69 13.44
CA LEU A 7 9.10 -2.19 13.65
C LEU A 7 8.85 -0.94 12.78
N MET A 8 7.67 -0.92 12.17
CA MET A 8 7.20 0.21 11.39
C MET A 8 6.95 1.42 12.31
N GLN A 9 7.24 2.61 11.81
CA GLN A 9 7.02 3.88 12.48
C GLN A 9 6.00 4.70 11.69
N GLN A 10 5.40 5.71 12.33
CA GLN A 10 4.42 6.58 11.67
C GLN A 10 4.97 7.24 10.39
N SER A 11 6.27 7.57 10.39
CA SER A 11 6.95 8.15 9.22
C SER A 11 7.06 7.19 8.02
N ASP A 12 6.87 5.89 8.22
CA ASP A 12 6.98 4.90 7.15
C ASP A 12 5.66 4.67 6.40
N VAL A 13 4.54 5.17 6.93
CA VAL A 13 3.19 4.85 6.44
C VAL A 13 3.04 5.15 4.96
N ASP A 14 3.47 6.32 4.50
CA ASP A 14 3.35 6.71 3.09
C ASP A 14 4.23 5.82 2.18
N ALA A 15 5.45 5.51 2.62
CA ALA A 15 6.37 4.66 1.87
C ALA A 15 5.87 3.20 1.80
N ALA A 16 5.30 2.70 2.90
CA ALA A 16 4.68 1.38 2.97
C ALA A 16 3.47 1.31 2.04
N ALA A 17 2.57 2.30 2.10
CA ALA A 17 1.38 2.37 1.25
C ALA A 17 1.73 2.44 -0.24
N ALA A 18 2.73 3.24 -0.62
CA ALA A 18 3.22 3.29 -2.00
C ALA A 18 3.84 1.96 -2.46
N SER A 19 4.58 1.29 -1.57
CA SER A 19 5.16 -0.02 -1.85
C SER A 19 4.08 -1.09 -2.06
N LEU A 20 3.04 -1.08 -1.23
CA LEU A 20 1.88 -1.96 -1.37
C LEU A 20 1.11 -1.68 -2.66
N ALA A 21 0.84 -0.41 -2.96
CA ALA A 21 0.19 -0.02 -4.21
C ALA A 21 0.94 -0.54 -5.45
N LYS A 22 2.28 -0.47 -5.43
CA LYS A 22 3.11 -1.04 -6.50
C LYS A 22 3.06 -2.57 -6.55
N ALA A 23 3.12 -3.23 -5.39
CA ALA A 23 3.13 -4.68 -5.30
C ALA A 23 1.80 -5.30 -5.79
N PHE A 24 0.68 -4.67 -5.45
CA PHE A 24 -0.67 -5.16 -5.77
C PHE A 24 -1.28 -4.50 -7.01
N MET A 25 -0.48 -3.80 -7.83
CA MET A 25 -0.99 -3.08 -9.01
C MET A 25 -1.74 -3.97 -10.02
N ASN A 26 -1.41 -5.27 -10.07
CA ASN A 26 -2.05 -6.24 -10.96
C ASN A 26 -2.79 -7.34 -10.19
N ASP A 27 -2.98 -7.15 -8.89
CA ASP A 27 -3.70 -8.10 -8.06
C ASP A 27 -5.20 -8.15 -8.45
N PRO A 28 -5.83 -9.33 -8.55
CA PRO A 28 -7.23 -9.44 -8.96
C PRO A 28 -8.20 -8.66 -8.07
N LEU A 29 -7.95 -8.58 -6.76
CA LEU A 29 -8.81 -7.84 -5.84
C LEU A 29 -8.61 -6.32 -6.02
N GLN A 30 -7.37 -5.90 -6.26
CA GLN A 30 -7.10 -4.49 -6.55
C GLN A 30 -7.68 -4.07 -7.91
N ASN A 31 -7.63 -4.95 -8.91
CA ASN A 31 -8.29 -4.74 -10.20
C ASN A 31 -9.82 -4.69 -10.07
N TYR A 32 -10.39 -5.49 -9.17
CA TYR A 32 -11.82 -5.40 -8.86
C TYR A 32 -12.18 -4.07 -8.18
N THR A 33 -11.31 -3.59 -7.29
CA THR A 33 -11.52 -2.35 -6.53
C THR A 33 -11.38 -1.10 -7.39
N PHE A 34 -10.36 -1.06 -8.26
CA PHE A 34 -10.12 0.00 -9.24
C PHE A 34 -9.88 -0.64 -10.62
N PRO A 35 -10.93 -0.83 -11.44
CA PRO A 35 -10.82 -1.50 -12.73
C PRO A 35 -9.95 -0.75 -13.73
N ASP A 36 -10.08 0.58 -13.77
CA ASP A 36 -9.26 1.43 -14.62
C ASP A 36 -7.82 1.49 -14.08
N GLU A 37 -6.85 1.29 -14.97
CA GLU A 37 -5.43 1.24 -14.59
C GLU A 37 -4.94 2.60 -14.09
N GLN A 38 -5.38 3.70 -14.69
CA GLN A 38 -4.95 5.03 -14.31
C GLN A 38 -5.53 5.41 -12.93
N GLU A 39 -6.82 5.16 -12.73
CA GLU A 39 -7.45 5.32 -11.42
C GLU A 39 -6.76 4.45 -10.36
N ARG A 40 -6.44 3.20 -10.69
CA ARG A 40 -5.73 2.31 -9.77
C ARG A 40 -4.36 2.86 -9.40
N LYS A 41 -3.57 3.39 -10.34
CA LYS A 41 -2.28 4.03 -10.04
C LYS A 41 -2.44 5.22 -9.09
N GLU A 42 -3.44 6.05 -9.32
CA GLU A 42 -3.66 7.29 -8.56
C GLU A 42 -4.23 7.02 -7.16
N ARG A 43 -5.14 6.06 -7.03
CA ARG A 43 -5.92 5.85 -5.80
C ARG A 43 -5.40 4.74 -4.91
N SER A 44 -4.68 3.75 -5.45
CA SER A 44 -4.16 2.63 -4.65
C SER A 44 -3.28 3.07 -3.47
N PRO A 45 -2.38 4.06 -3.60
CA PRO A 45 -1.59 4.51 -2.45
C PRO A 45 -2.45 4.98 -1.28
N ALA A 46 -3.47 5.80 -1.53
CA ALA A 46 -4.38 6.28 -0.49
C ALA A 46 -5.25 5.14 0.08
N HIS A 47 -5.67 4.19 -0.77
CA HIS A 47 -6.41 3.01 -0.34
C HIS A 47 -5.60 2.16 0.65
N PHE A 48 -4.35 1.84 0.31
CA PHE A 48 -3.48 1.07 1.21
C PHE A 48 -3.08 1.85 2.46
N LYS A 49 -2.88 3.16 2.35
CA LYS A 49 -2.57 4.02 3.51
C LYS A 49 -3.57 3.85 4.64
N ALA A 50 -4.87 3.82 4.33
CA ALA A 50 -5.91 3.61 5.34
C ALA A 50 -5.74 2.28 6.10
N GLY A 51 -5.41 1.19 5.40
CA GLY A 51 -5.14 -0.11 6.02
C GLY A 51 -3.87 -0.12 6.87
N VAL A 52 -2.81 0.54 6.40
CA VAL A 52 -1.53 0.68 7.12
C VAL A 52 -1.72 1.51 8.41
N GLU A 53 -2.43 2.64 8.34
CA GLU A 53 -2.76 3.48 9.50
C GLU A 53 -3.64 2.74 10.51
N TYR A 54 -4.57 1.89 10.04
CA TYR A 54 -5.35 1.05 10.93
C TYR A 54 -4.47 0.01 11.64
N GLY A 55 -3.55 -0.64 10.91
CA GLY A 55 -2.60 -1.60 11.47
C GLY A 55 -1.69 -1.00 12.55
N MET A 56 -1.31 0.28 12.43
CA MET A 56 -0.50 0.99 13.43
C MET A 56 -1.18 1.17 14.80
N LYS A 57 -2.48 0.85 14.93
CA LYS A 57 -3.23 0.97 16.19
C LYS A 57 -3.12 -0.25 17.10
N PHE A 58 -2.53 -1.36 16.63
CA PHE A 58 -2.43 -2.64 17.34
C PHE A 58 -1.00 -3.17 17.31
#